data_AF-A0A936QKD8-F1
#
_entry.id   AF-A0A936QKD8-F1
#
_cell.length_a   1.000
_cell.length_b   1.000
_cell.length_c   1.000
_cell.angle_alpha   90.00
_cell.angle_beta   90.00
_cell.angle_gamma   90.00
#
_symmetry.space_group_name_H-M   'P 1'
#
loop_
_entity.id
_entity.type
_entity.pdbx_description
1 polymer ?
#
loop_
_entity_poly.entity_id
_entity_poly.type
_entity_poly.pdbx_seq_one_letter_code
_entity_poly.pdbx_strand_id
1 'polypeptide(L)'
;MLNAWEVKTSAQAIAAGLNHSASIWPDHIIEVQPSGTTGGTIVWKWHAWDHLIQDYDPTKANYGVVANHPELLDINVSSTASGDWMHVNGISYNADLDQIVFSSHNLDEFYVIDHSTTTAEAASHTGGQQRQRRGFFIQMGKTFQITELPAHKCLMLFIAVTGYLTVSPAEGTLWLSITEKLQDSLWW
;
A
#
# COMPACT_ATOMS: atom_id res chain seq x y z
N MET A 1 -14.50 -6.25 -2.09
CA MET A 1 -13.35 -5.78 -1.31
C MET A 1 -13.58 -4.34 -0.88
N LEU A 2 -13.15 -3.96 0.31
CA LEU A 2 -13.39 -2.64 0.90
C LEU A 2 -12.10 -2.15 1.60
N ASN A 3 -11.84 -0.84 1.54
CA ASN A 3 -10.94 -0.18 2.48
C ASN A 3 -11.70 0.11 3.78
N ALA A 4 -11.01 -0.04 4.91
CA ALA A 4 -11.46 0.36 6.22
C ALA A 4 -10.26 0.85 7.02
N TRP A 5 -10.49 1.51 8.15
CA TRP A 5 -9.43 2.00 9.04
C TRP A 5 -9.68 1.51 10.46
N GLU A 6 -8.61 1.41 11.24
CA GLU A 6 -8.68 1.05 12.66
C GLU A 6 -7.96 2.10 13.51
N VAL A 7 -8.40 2.30 14.76
CA VAL A 7 -7.77 3.28 15.66
C VAL A 7 -6.69 2.60 16.48
N LYS A 8 -5.48 3.16 16.44
CA LYS A 8 -4.39 2.83 17.36
C LYS A 8 -4.15 4.02 18.27
N THR A 9 -4.26 3.77 19.56
CA THR A 9 -4.01 4.80 20.59
C THR A 9 -2.55 5.25 20.55
N SER A 10 -2.28 6.45 21.07
CA SER A 10 -0.90 6.94 21.21
C SER A 10 0.03 5.95 21.93
N ALA A 11 -0.46 5.26 22.97
CA ALA A 11 0.33 4.23 23.66
C ALA A 11 0.68 3.04 22.75
N GLN A 12 -0.25 2.58 21.91
CA GLN A 12 0.00 1.50 20.96
C GLN A 12 0.98 1.95 19.85
N ALA A 13 0.83 3.18 19.35
CA ALA A 13 1.71 3.75 18.35
C ALA A 13 3.16 3.91 18.86
N ILE A 14 3.34 4.47 20.05
CA ILE A 14 4.66 4.58 20.69
C ILE A 14 5.27 3.20 20.96
N ALA A 15 4.46 2.21 21.37
CA ALA A 15 4.94 0.84 21.56
C ALA A 15 5.40 0.19 20.25
N ALA A 16 4.73 0.52 19.13
CA ALA A 16 5.09 0.10 17.78
C ALA A 16 6.28 0.89 17.18
N GLY A 17 6.78 1.91 17.89
CA GLY A 17 7.97 2.68 17.52
C GLY A 17 7.70 4.02 16.81
N LEU A 18 6.48 4.56 16.92
CA LEU A 18 6.20 5.95 16.53
C LEU A 18 7.03 6.91 17.40
N ASN A 19 7.73 7.85 16.77
CA ASN A 19 8.68 8.75 17.41
C ASN A 19 8.04 9.96 18.12
N HIS A 20 6.71 10.07 18.11
CA HIS A 20 5.95 11.12 18.75
C HIS A 20 4.63 10.60 19.32
N SER A 21 3.99 11.39 20.19
CA SER A 21 2.71 11.03 20.81
C SER A 21 1.55 11.45 19.92
N ALA A 22 0.98 10.49 19.20
CA ALA A 22 -0.24 10.67 18.42
C ALA A 22 -1.02 9.36 18.32
N SER A 23 -2.34 9.44 18.24
CA SER A 23 -3.13 8.30 17.79
C SER A 23 -3.08 8.27 16.26
N ILE A 24 -2.95 7.08 15.69
CA ILE A 24 -2.87 6.89 14.23
C ILE A 24 -3.93 5.89 13.77
N TRP A 25 -4.39 6.08 12.55
CA TRP A 25 -5.49 5.34 11.94
C TRP A 25 -4.96 4.62 10.69
N PRO A 26 -4.26 3.48 10.84
CA PRO A 26 -3.85 2.69 9.71
C PRO A 26 -5.06 2.13 8.95
N ASP A 27 -4.94 2.11 7.63
CA ASP A 27 -5.88 1.43 6.75
C ASP A 27 -5.68 -0.10 6.81
N HIS A 28 -6.77 -0.82 6.59
CA HIS A 28 -6.82 -2.25 6.41
C HIS A 28 -7.82 -2.58 5.29
N ILE A 29 -7.57 -3.69 4.59
CA ILE A 29 -8.38 -4.14 3.47
C ILE A 29 -9.12 -5.40 3.88
N ILE A 30 -10.41 -5.44 3.59
CA ILE A 30 -11.26 -6.60 3.88
C ILE A 30 -11.95 -7.11 2.63
N GLU A 31 -12.04 -8.44 2.54
CA GLU A 31 -12.93 -9.11 1.61
C GLU A 31 -14.17 -9.59 2.36
N VAL A 32 -15.34 -9.20 1.88
CA VAL A 32 -16.63 -9.56 2.47
C VAL A 32 -17.37 -10.43 1.48
N GLN A 33 -17.73 -11.64 1.90
CA GLN A 33 -18.71 -12.48 1.22
C GLN A 33 -20.12 -12.00 1.62
N PRO A 34 -20.91 -11.43 0.70
CA PRO A 34 -22.23 -10.91 1.04
C PRO A 34 -23.19 -12.02 1.50
N SER A 35 -24.03 -11.72 2.49
CA SER A 35 -25.12 -12.59 2.92
C SER A 35 -26.46 -11.96 2.51
N GLY A 36 -26.88 -12.26 1.28
CA GLY A 36 -28.05 -11.61 0.67
C GLY A 36 -27.83 -10.11 0.45
N THR A 37 -28.86 -9.30 0.70
CA THR A 37 -28.84 -7.84 0.48
C THR A 37 -28.40 -7.04 1.71
N THR A 38 -28.21 -7.69 2.87
CA THR A 38 -27.83 -7.04 4.12
C THR A 38 -26.76 -7.84 4.84
N GLY A 39 -25.57 -7.26 4.97
CA GLY A 39 -24.46 -7.87 5.70
C GLY A 39 -23.63 -8.85 4.87
N GLY A 40 -22.73 -9.53 5.56
CA GLY A 40 -21.79 -10.45 4.96
C GLY A 40 -20.77 -10.94 5.98
N THR A 41 -20.01 -11.95 5.60
CA THR A 41 -18.93 -12.51 6.41
C THR A 41 -17.61 -12.02 5.86
N ILE A 42 -16.72 -11.54 6.73
CA ILE A 42 -15.36 -11.21 6.32
C ILE A 42 -14.61 -12.53 6.10
N VAL A 43 -14.19 -12.77 4.86
CA VAL A 43 -13.49 -14.01 4.45
C VAL A 43 -11.98 -13.82 4.35
N TRP A 44 -11.52 -12.57 4.25
CA TRP A 44 -10.10 -12.24 4.19
C TRP A 44 -9.83 -10.84 4.76
N LYS A 45 -8.65 -10.64 5.36
CA LYS A 45 -8.18 -9.33 5.86
C LYS A 45 -6.68 -9.15 5.65
N TRP A 46 -6.28 -7.91 5.46
CA TRP A 46 -4.90 -7.43 5.54
C TRP A 46 -4.86 -6.10 6.29
N HIS A 47 -3.93 -5.94 7.22
CA HIS A 47 -3.82 -4.76 8.08
C HIS A 47 -2.46 -4.11 7.90
N ALA A 48 -2.39 -2.82 7.53
CA ALA A 48 -1.10 -2.12 7.44
C ALA A 48 -0.30 -2.19 8.75
N TRP A 49 -1.01 -2.27 9.88
CA TRP A 49 -0.44 -2.41 11.22
C TRP A 49 0.43 -3.67 11.42
N ASP A 50 0.21 -4.73 10.65
CA ASP A 50 1.00 -5.96 10.74
C ASP A 50 2.32 -5.88 9.94
N HIS A 51 2.48 -4.83 9.12
CA HIS A 51 3.58 -4.65 8.19
C HIS A 51 4.44 -3.42 8.53
N LEU A 52 4.75 -3.21 9.81
CA LEU A 52 5.49 -2.03 10.27
C LEU A 52 7.00 -2.27 10.41
N ILE A 53 7.78 -1.22 10.20
CA ILE A 53 9.21 -1.10 10.51
C ILE A 53 9.49 0.28 11.11
N GLN A 54 10.60 0.44 11.82
CA GLN A 54 11.14 1.73 12.25
C GLN A 54 12.63 1.58 12.62
N ASP A 55 13.43 2.62 12.43
CA ASP A 55 14.84 2.66 12.83
C ASP A 55 15.17 3.74 13.88
N TYR A 56 14.13 4.29 14.54
CA TYR A 56 14.23 5.37 15.51
C TYR A 56 14.65 4.91 16.92
N ASP A 57 13.93 3.94 17.50
CA ASP A 57 14.17 3.47 18.87
C ASP A 57 14.43 1.94 18.89
N PRO A 58 15.68 1.49 19.13
CA PRO A 58 16.04 0.08 19.18
C PRO A 58 15.41 -0.72 20.31
N THR A 59 14.76 -0.04 21.26
CA THR A 59 14.08 -0.69 22.39
C THR A 59 12.59 -0.92 22.16
N LYS A 60 12.03 -0.42 21.05
CA LYS A 60 10.61 -0.59 20.67
C LYS A 60 10.42 -1.74 19.72
N ALA A 61 9.15 -2.13 19.53
CA ALA A 61 8.79 -3.10 18.51
C ALA A 61 9.16 -2.58 17.10
N ASN A 62 9.15 -3.47 16.13
CA ASN A 62 9.39 -3.17 14.72
C ASN A 62 10.76 -2.53 14.43
N TYR A 63 11.72 -2.62 15.35
CA TYR A 63 13.04 -2.05 15.09
C TYR A 63 13.80 -2.83 14.03
N GLY A 64 14.28 -2.13 13.01
CA GLY A 64 15.20 -2.63 12.00
C GLY A 64 15.55 -1.53 11.01
N VAL A 65 16.59 -1.75 10.20
CA VAL A 65 17.05 -0.74 9.23
C VAL A 65 16.02 -0.63 8.11
N VAL A 66 15.27 0.48 8.05
CA VAL A 66 14.16 0.68 7.10
C VAL A 66 14.61 0.43 5.66
N ALA A 67 15.77 0.93 5.26
CA ALA A 67 16.34 0.75 3.93
C ALA A 67 16.60 -0.72 3.52
N ASN A 68 16.70 -1.64 4.50
CA ASN A 68 16.89 -3.08 4.25
C ASN A 68 15.56 -3.85 4.17
N HIS A 69 14.44 -3.20 4.46
CA HIS A 69 13.12 -3.80 4.51
C HIS A 69 12.14 -3.02 3.63
N PRO A 70 12.34 -3.00 2.29
CA PRO A 70 11.37 -2.39 1.38
C PRO A 70 10.02 -3.11 1.41
N GLU A 71 9.91 -4.27 2.05
CA GLU A 71 8.67 -4.98 2.29
C GLU A 71 7.86 -4.52 3.52
N LEU A 72 8.24 -3.43 4.19
CA LEU A 72 7.59 -2.94 5.41
C LEU A 72 7.36 -1.43 5.36
N LEU A 73 6.35 -0.97 6.10
CA LEU A 73 5.95 0.42 6.23
C LEU A 73 6.66 1.07 7.40
N ASP A 74 7.47 2.09 7.14
CA ASP A 74 8.03 2.90 8.21
C ASP A 74 6.92 3.72 8.88
N ILE A 75 6.61 3.39 10.14
CA ILE A 75 5.58 4.08 10.93
C ILE A 75 5.87 5.58 11.08
N ASN A 76 7.10 6.02 10.84
CA ASN A 76 7.55 7.41 10.95
C ASN A 76 7.67 8.14 9.60
N VAL A 77 7.27 7.54 8.47
CA VAL A 77 7.49 8.09 7.13
C VAL A 77 6.69 9.37 6.84
N SER A 78 5.62 9.66 7.59
CA SER A 78 4.81 10.87 7.42
C SER A 78 4.37 11.48 8.76
N SER A 79 4.23 12.81 8.80
CA SER A 79 3.75 13.52 9.99
C SER A 79 2.23 13.56 10.01
N THR A 80 1.59 12.65 10.73
CA THR A 80 0.12 12.61 10.80
C THR A 80 -0.42 13.58 11.86
N ALA A 81 -0.52 14.86 11.52
CA ALA A 81 -1.17 15.82 12.41
C ALA A 81 -2.65 15.48 12.68
N SER A 82 -3.30 14.74 11.77
CA SER A 82 -4.73 14.37 11.81
C SER A 82 -5.02 12.91 12.19
N GLY A 83 -4.02 12.09 12.51
CA GLY A 83 -4.17 10.65 12.78
C GLY A 83 -4.45 9.78 11.56
N ASP A 84 -5.01 10.35 10.49
CA ASP A 84 -5.18 9.73 9.18
C ASP A 84 -3.82 9.46 8.52
N TRP A 85 -3.37 8.21 8.57
CA TRP A 85 -1.97 7.88 8.28
C TRP A 85 -1.69 7.63 6.81
N MET A 86 -2.37 6.65 6.21
CA MET A 86 -2.13 6.29 4.82
C MET A 86 -3.07 7.02 3.87
N HIS A 87 -4.32 7.28 4.28
CA HIS A 87 -5.35 7.86 3.43
C HIS A 87 -5.47 7.10 2.09
N VAL A 88 -5.93 5.85 2.17
CA VAL A 88 -6.08 5.01 0.98
C VAL A 88 -7.23 5.50 0.10
N ASN A 89 -6.90 5.96 -1.11
CA ASN A 89 -7.83 6.56 -2.06
C ASN A 89 -8.41 5.57 -3.08
N GLY A 90 -7.69 4.49 -3.36
CA GLY A 90 -8.02 3.57 -4.44
C GLY A 90 -7.56 2.16 -4.12
N ILE A 91 -8.40 1.19 -4.47
CA ILE A 91 -8.12 -0.24 -4.36
C ILE A 91 -8.57 -0.91 -5.66
N SER A 92 -7.75 -1.82 -6.18
CA SER A 92 -8.06 -2.67 -7.33
C SER A 92 -7.62 -4.10 -7.08
N TYR A 93 -8.32 -5.06 -7.68
CA TYR A 93 -7.97 -6.49 -7.62
C TYR A 93 -7.54 -6.98 -9.01
N ASN A 94 -6.42 -7.67 -9.06
CA ASN A 94 -5.89 -8.33 -10.25
C ASN A 94 -6.07 -9.85 -10.13
N ALA A 95 -7.13 -10.36 -10.75
CA ALA A 95 -7.49 -11.78 -10.70
C ALA A 95 -6.46 -12.71 -11.37
N ASP A 96 -5.70 -12.22 -12.37
CA ASP A 96 -4.71 -13.06 -13.07
C ASP A 96 -3.52 -13.44 -12.19
N LEU A 97 -3.18 -12.56 -11.24
CA LEU A 97 -2.03 -12.71 -10.34
C LEU A 97 -2.45 -12.92 -8.88
N ASP A 98 -3.74 -12.89 -8.60
CA ASP A 98 -4.31 -12.89 -7.25
C ASP A 98 -3.65 -11.82 -6.35
N GLN A 99 -3.73 -10.56 -6.80
CA GLN A 99 -3.08 -9.41 -6.17
C GLN A 99 -4.07 -8.29 -5.88
N ILE A 100 -3.83 -7.57 -4.80
CA ILE A 100 -4.52 -6.32 -4.49
C ILE A 100 -3.54 -5.17 -4.70
N VAL A 101 -3.96 -4.15 -5.44
CA VAL A 101 -3.19 -2.91 -5.60
C VAL A 101 -3.95 -1.79 -4.92
N PHE A 102 -3.28 -0.98 -4.10
CA PHE A 102 -3.90 0.21 -3.51
C PHE A 102 -2.96 1.41 -3.52
N SER A 103 -3.55 2.61 -3.47
CA SER A 103 -2.84 3.89 -3.49
C SER A 103 -3.00 4.63 -2.18
N SER A 104 -1.92 5.15 -1.64
CA SER A 104 -1.92 6.02 -0.46
C SER A 104 -1.63 7.46 -0.86
N HIS A 105 -2.53 8.37 -0.47
CA HIS A 105 -2.31 9.80 -0.68
C HIS A 105 -1.23 10.35 0.26
N ASN A 106 -1.27 9.99 1.54
CA ASN A 106 -0.39 10.61 2.53
C ASN A 106 1.04 10.08 2.52
N LEU A 107 1.26 8.90 1.91
CA LEU A 107 2.59 8.32 1.77
C LEU A 107 3.18 8.56 0.38
N ASP A 108 2.39 9.04 -0.59
CA ASP A 108 2.77 9.17 -2.01
C ASP A 108 3.23 7.83 -2.63
N GLU A 109 2.55 6.73 -2.30
CA GLU A 109 2.95 5.37 -2.68
C GLU A 109 1.80 4.50 -3.20
N PHE A 110 2.18 3.45 -3.95
CA PHE A 110 1.28 2.35 -4.29
C PHE A 110 1.83 1.04 -3.73
N TYR A 111 0.90 0.16 -3.36
CA TYR A 111 1.22 -1.09 -2.70
C TYR A 111 0.59 -2.26 -3.42
N VAL A 112 1.32 -3.37 -3.49
CA VAL A 112 0.84 -4.63 -4.06
C VAL A 112 0.87 -5.71 -2.98
N ILE A 113 -0.31 -6.22 -2.62
CA ILE A 113 -0.49 -7.29 -1.64
C ILE A 113 -0.75 -8.61 -2.37
N ASP A 114 -0.11 -9.69 -1.90
CA ASP A 114 -0.43 -11.06 -2.32
C ASP A 114 -1.75 -11.49 -1.66
N HIS A 115 -2.82 -11.59 -2.44
CA HIS A 115 -4.13 -11.97 -1.93
C HIS A 115 -4.27 -13.49 -1.73
N SER A 116 -3.37 -14.28 -2.32
CA SER A 116 -3.41 -15.74 -2.19
C SER A 116 -3.10 -16.25 -0.77
N THR A 117 -2.61 -15.38 0.11
CA THR A 117 -2.44 -15.66 1.54
C THR A 117 -3.78 -15.81 2.24
N THR A 118 -3.85 -16.64 3.27
CA THR A 118 -4.88 -16.51 4.30
C THR A 118 -4.67 -15.25 5.15
N THR A 119 -5.70 -14.80 5.88
CA THR A 119 -5.58 -13.67 6.83
C THR A 119 -4.42 -13.84 7.81
N ALA A 120 -4.19 -15.06 8.31
CA ALA A 120 -3.11 -15.33 9.26
C ALA A 120 -1.72 -15.30 8.59
N GLU A 121 -1.63 -15.78 7.35
CA GLU A 121 -0.42 -15.73 6.53
C GLU A 121 -0.06 -14.28 6.17
N ALA A 122 -1.04 -13.48 5.76
CA ALA A 122 -0.90 -12.05 5.50
C ALA A 122 -0.29 -11.32 6.71
N ALA A 123 -0.88 -11.48 7.89
CA ALA A 123 -0.44 -10.83 9.13
C ALA A 123 0.95 -11.29 9.62
N SER A 124 1.37 -12.51 9.26
CA SER A 124 2.64 -13.09 9.73
C SER A 124 3.77 -13.07 8.69
N HIS A 125 3.52 -12.49 7.51
CA HIS A 125 4.48 -12.49 6.41
C HIS A 125 4.89 -13.89 5.96
N THR A 126 3.97 -14.85 6.05
CA THR A 126 4.19 -16.25 5.65
C THR A 126 3.24 -16.65 4.53
N GLY A 127 3.51 -17.78 3.87
CA GLY A 127 2.63 -18.28 2.82
C GLY A 127 2.69 -17.47 1.52
N GLY A 128 1.57 -17.41 0.82
CA GLY A 128 1.43 -16.76 -0.48
C GLY A 128 2.03 -17.57 -1.64
N GLN A 129 1.53 -17.32 -2.86
CA GLN A 129 2.11 -17.86 -4.09
C GLN A 129 3.35 -17.08 -4.50
N GLN A 130 3.45 -15.84 -4.05
CA GLN A 130 4.51 -14.92 -4.42
C GLN A 130 5.69 -15.04 -3.44
N ARG A 131 6.04 -16.26 -2.99
CA ARG A 131 7.03 -16.56 -1.92
C ARG A 131 8.42 -15.91 -2.06
N GLN A 132 8.77 -15.40 -3.24
CA GLN A 132 10.02 -14.69 -3.52
C GLN A 132 9.87 -13.16 -3.56
N ARG A 133 8.64 -12.68 -3.31
CA ARG A 133 8.16 -11.32 -3.45
C ARG A 133 7.25 -11.01 -2.26
N ARG A 134 7.85 -11.02 -1.05
CA ARG A 134 7.31 -10.35 0.14
C ARG A 134 6.71 -9.03 -0.35
N GLY A 135 5.45 -8.74 -0.01
CA GLY A 135 4.60 -7.71 -0.66
C GLY A 135 5.42 -6.64 -1.35
N PHE A 136 5.26 -6.45 -2.66
CA PHE A 136 6.06 -5.45 -3.35
C PHE A 136 5.48 -4.07 -3.01
N PHE A 137 6.22 -3.30 -2.22
CA PHE A 137 5.94 -1.88 -1.95
C PHE A 137 6.64 -1.10 -3.06
N ILE A 138 5.90 -0.23 -3.74
CA ILE A 138 6.46 0.62 -4.78
C ILE A 138 6.43 2.04 -4.23
N GLN A 139 7.57 2.45 -3.67
CA GLN A 139 7.81 3.83 -3.26
C GLN A 139 8.05 4.72 -4.49
N MET A 140 7.13 5.61 -4.81
CA MET A 140 7.25 6.52 -5.96
C MET A 140 8.10 7.74 -5.59
N GLY A 141 9.42 7.54 -5.52
CA GLY A 141 10.41 8.62 -5.36
C GLY A 141 11.61 8.53 -6.31
N LYS A 142 11.70 7.49 -7.14
CA LYS A 142 12.76 7.31 -8.15
C LYS A 142 12.16 6.65 -9.39
N THR A 143 12.51 7.18 -10.56
CA THR A 143 12.14 6.65 -11.88
C THR A 143 12.30 5.12 -11.90
N PHE A 144 11.22 4.39 -12.17
CA PHE A 144 11.24 2.93 -12.28
C PHE A 144 10.87 2.49 -13.70
N GLN A 145 11.62 1.52 -14.21
CA GLN A 145 11.27 0.82 -15.44
C GLN A 145 10.34 -0.34 -15.11
N ILE A 146 9.18 -0.40 -15.76
CA ILE A 146 8.37 -1.61 -15.84
C ILE A 146 8.76 -2.31 -17.15
N THR A 147 9.77 -3.17 -17.10
CA THR A 147 10.04 -4.12 -18.19
C THR A 147 9.07 -5.30 -18.07
N GLU A 148 8.32 -5.54 -19.14
CA GLU A 148 7.49 -6.75 -19.38
C GLU A 148 6.16 -6.88 -18.63
N LEU A 149 5.31 -5.85 -18.67
CA LEU A 149 3.86 -6.05 -18.47
C LEU A 149 3.14 -6.01 -19.84
N PRO A 150 2.36 -7.05 -20.22
CA PRO A 150 1.54 -6.99 -21.43
C PRO A 150 0.55 -5.82 -21.36
N ALA A 151 0.29 -5.17 -22.50
CA ALA A 151 -0.37 -3.85 -22.59
C ALA A 151 -1.69 -3.68 -21.80
N HIS A 152 -2.44 -4.76 -21.55
CA HIS A 152 -3.65 -4.72 -20.72
C HIS A 152 -3.37 -4.54 -19.22
N LYS A 153 -2.16 -4.89 -18.74
CA LYS A 153 -1.71 -4.71 -17.36
C LYS A 153 -1.18 -3.30 -17.08
N CYS A 154 -0.68 -2.60 -18.11
CA CYS A 154 -0.36 -1.17 -17.96
C CYS A 154 -1.62 -0.35 -17.66
N LEU A 155 -2.77 -0.68 -18.30
CA LEU A 155 -4.05 0.02 -18.13
C LEU A 155 -4.55 0.08 -16.67
N MET A 156 -4.21 -0.88 -15.81
CA MET A 156 -4.54 -0.80 -14.37
C MET A 156 -3.81 0.33 -13.65
N LEU A 157 -2.59 0.68 -14.10
CA LEU A 157 -1.84 1.82 -13.58
C LEU A 157 -2.35 3.16 -14.17
N PHE A 158 -3.01 3.13 -15.34
CA PHE A 158 -3.60 4.31 -15.98
C PHE A 158 -4.83 4.88 -15.25
N ILE A 159 -5.57 4.08 -14.47
CA ILE A 159 -6.81 4.53 -13.81
C ILE A 159 -6.53 5.16 -12.44
N ALA A 160 -5.41 4.83 -11.80
CA ALA A 160 -5.09 5.30 -10.44
C ALA A 160 -4.31 6.63 -10.40
N VAL A 161 -3.84 7.13 -11.55
CA VAL A 161 -3.08 8.39 -11.66
C VAL A 161 -3.78 9.28 -12.69
N THR A 162 -4.61 10.21 -12.25
CA THR A 162 -5.05 11.33 -13.10
C THR A 162 -3.86 12.25 -13.36
N GLY A 163 -3.03 11.89 -14.34
CA GLY A 163 -1.88 12.66 -14.81
C GLY A 163 -1.46 12.17 -16.19
N TYR A 164 -1.25 13.09 -17.13
CA TYR A 164 -1.02 12.80 -18.55
C TYR A 164 0.25 11.96 -18.76
N LEU A 165 0.08 10.72 -19.25
CA LEU A 165 1.19 9.88 -19.74
C LEU A 165 1.55 10.24 -21.20
N THR A 166 2.84 10.27 -21.50
CA THR A 166 3.33 10.12 -22.89
C THR A 166 3.82 8.69 -23.09
N VAL A 167 3.24 7.98 -24.05
CA VAL A 167 3.63 6.62 -24.43
C VAL A 167 4.56 6.72 -25.64
N SER A 168 5.81 6.28 -25.49
CA SER A 168 6.72 6.11 -26.63
C SER A 168 6.87 4.61 -26.95
N PRO A 169 6.46 4.14 -28.13
CA PRO A 169 6.63 2.75 -28.52
C PRO A 169 8.08 2.52 -28.96
N ALA A 170 8.89 1.90 -28.11
CA ALA A 170 10.15 1.29 -28.53
C ALA A 170 10.24 -0.12 -27.93
N GLU A 171 10.22 -1.11 -28.82
CA GLU A 171 10.62 -2.52 -28.64
C GLU A 171 10.43 -3.11 -27.23
N GLY A 172 9.23 -3.67 -26.99
CA GLY A 172 8.97 -4.59 -25.88
C GLY A 172 9.04 -4.00 -24.46
N THR A 173 9.35 -2.71 -24.33
CA THR A 173 9.56 -2.05 -23.04
C THR A 173 8.66 -0.82 -22.93
N LEU A 174 7.82 -0.78 -21.89
CA LEU A 174 6.97 0.38 -21.62
C LEU A 174 7.69 1.31 -20.64
N TRP A 175 8.05 2.50 -21.12
CA TRP A 175 8.66 3.53 -20.27
C TRP A 175 7.55 4.32 -19.59
N LEU A 176 7.48 4.25 -18.27
CA LEU A 176 6.65 5.14 -17.47
C LEU A 176 7.51 6.32 -17.01
N SER A 177 7.32 7.49 -17.61
CA SER A 177 7.86 8.74 -17.09
C SER A 177 6.72 9.63 -16.60
N ILE A 178 6.63 9.83 -15.29
CA ILE A 178 5.80 10.88 -14.72
C ILE A 178 6.66 12.15 -14.71
N THR A 179 6.47 13.03 -15.70
CA THR A 179 7.05 14.37 -15.65
C THR A 179 6.12 15.27 -14.85
N GLU A 180 6.58 15.78 -13.71
CA GLU A 180 5.91 16.88 -13.01
C GLU A 180 5.69 18.04 -13.98
N LYS A 181 4.42 18.38 -14.21
CA LYS A 181 4.06 19.76 -14.48
C LYS A 181 3.16 20.25 -13.36
N LEU A 182 3.73 21.18 -12.60
CA LEU A 182 3.12 22.08 -11.64
C LEU A 182 1.68 22.50 -12.01
N GLN A 183 0.87 22.60 -10.96
CA GLN A 183 -0.22 23.56 -10.74
C GLN A 183 -0.94 24.07 -11.99
N ASP A 184 -2.20 23.66 -12.15
CA ASP A 184 -3.33 24.57 -12.04
C ASP A 184 -4.64 23.82 -12.26
N SER A 185 -5.66 24.24 -11.50
CA SER A 185 -7.06 23.80 -11.53
C SER A 185 -7.39 22.47 -10.85
N LEU A 186 -8.05 22.53 -9.70
CA LEU A 186 -9.51 22.52 -9.63
C LEU A 186 -9.96 22.68 -8.16
N TRP A 187 -10.62 23.80 -7.92
CA TRP A 187 -11.51 24.01 -6.80
C TRP A 187 -12.78 23.18 -7.03
N TRP A 188 -13.10 22.27 -6.12
CA TRP A 188 -14.41 22.15 -5.47
C TRP A 188 -14.33 21.15 -4.31
#